data_AF-A0A1V6MRS8-F1
#
_entry.id   AF-A0A1V6MRS8-F1
#
_cell.length_a   1.000
_cell.length_b   1.000
_cell.length_c   1.000
_cell.angle_alpha   90.00
_cell.angle_beta   90.00
_cell.angle_gamma   90.00
#
_symmetry.space_group_name_H-M   'P 1'
#
loop_
_entity.id
_entity.type
_entity.pdbx_description
1 polymer ?
#
loop_
_entity_poly.entity_id
_entity_poly.type
_entity_poly.pdbx_seq_one_letter_code
_entity_poly.pdbx_strand_id
1 'polypeptide(L)'
;PPPARRPEDPDGAERDVRAAWAALFAPESSVDDRSEVVEDGPQNALMIENLFADRLGSRLRATVTSVAFTTSQDATVGYTLSRDGGALDPGGPGAAVRQGDTWKVALRTVCALTRHAEDAPRAPSCDETGEPSATAGTRP
;
A
#
# COMPACT_ATOMS: atom_id res chain seq x y z
N PRO A 1 -21.08 11.71 -20.43
CA PRO A 1 -20.96 11.78 -18.96
C PRO A 1 -19.47 11.69 -18.60
N PRO A 2 -18.94 12.45 -17.63
CA PRO A 2 -17.60 12.16 -17.14
C PRO A 2 -17.57 10.74 -16.54
N PRO A 3 -16.45 10.00 -16.65
CA PRO A 3 -16.35 8.69 -16.02
C PRO A 3 -16.64 8.83 -14.53
N ALA A 4 -17.35 7.84 -13.96
CA ALA A 4 -17.60 7.80 -12.54
C ALA A 4 -16.24 7.83 -11.83
N ARG A 5 -15.99 8.90 -11.06
CA ARG A 5 -14.73 9.09 -10.34
C ARG A 5 -14.61 8.15 -9.12
N ARG A 6 -15.46 7.14 -9.03
CA ARG A 6 -15.61 6.24 -7.87
C ARG A 6 -15.99 4.82 -8.32
N PRO A 7 -15.77 3.81 -7.47
CA PRO A 7 -16.17 2.43 -7.73
C PRO A 7 -17.69 2.29 -7.88
N GLU A 8 -18.11 1.22 -8.55
CA GLU A 8 -19.53 0.90 -8.72
C GLU A 8 -20.21 0.55 -7.38
N ASP A 9 -19.50 -0.16 -6.50
CA ASP A 9 -19.86 -0.40 -5.10
C ASP A 9 -18.80 0.22 -4.17
N PRO A 10 -18.96 1.49 -3.76
CA PRO A 10 -18.03 2.16 -2.86
C PRO A 10 -17.94 1.51 -1.47
N ASP A 11 -19.06 0.99 -0.94
CA ASP A 11 -19.09 0.40 0.39
C ASP A 11 -18.39 -0.96 0.39
N GLY A 12 -18.55 -1.75 -0.67
CA GLY A 12 -17.77 -2.97 -0.91
C GLY A 12 -16.30 -2.68 -1.05
N ALA A 13 -15.95 -1.73 -1.91
CA ALA A 13 -14.57 -1.31 -2.09
C ALA A 13 -13.91 -0.85 -0.78
N GLU A 14 -14.62 -0.11 0.08
CA GLU A 14 -14.08 0.34 1.36
C GLU A 14 -13.81 -0.85 2.30
N ARG A 15 -14.72 -1.84 2.35
CA ARG A 15 -14.50 -3.07 3.14
C ARG A 15 -13.27 -3.83 2.65
N ASP A 16 -13.11 -3.96 1.33
CA ASP A 16 -11.97 -4.67 0.74
C ASP A 16 -10.65 -3.96 1.05
N VAL A 17 -10.61 -2.63 0.91
CA VAL A 17 -9.43 -1.82 1.31
C VAL A 17 -9.09 -2.07 2.78
N ARG A 18 -10.07 -2.01 3.68
CA ARG A 18 -9.84 -2.23 5.12
C ARG A 18 -9.36 -3.65 5.40
N ALA A 19 -9.88 -4.66 4.71
CA ALA A 19 -9.47 -6.05 4.82
C ALA A 19 -8.01 -6.25 4.35
N ALA A 20 -7.65 -5.67 3.20
CA ALA A 20 -6.27 -5.70 2.69
C ALA A 20 -5.27 -5.09 3.68
N TRP A 21 -5.62 -3.95 4.27
CA TRP A 21 -4.81 -3.32 5.32
C TRP A 21 -4.71 -4.18 6.58
N ALA A 22 -5.81 -4.80 7.02
CA ALA A 22 -5.79 -5.68 8.17
C ALA A 22 -4.86 -6.89 7.94
N ALA A 23 -4.97 -7.55 6.78
CA ALA A 23 -4.12 -8.67 6.40
C ALA A 23 -2.63 -8.26 6.28
N LEU A 24 -2.33 -7.08 5.74
CA LEU A 24 -0.94 -6.62 5.63
C LEU A 24 -0.25 -6.50 7.00
N PHE A 25 -0.96 -5.96 8.00
CA PHE A 25 -0.39 -5.64 9.32
C PHE A 25 -0.69 -6.66 10.41
N ALA A 26 -1.47 -7.71 10.13
CA ALA A 26 -1.73 -8.78 11.08
C ALA A 26 -0.43 -9.53 11.40
N PRO A 27 -0.11 -9.80 12.69
CA PRO A 27 1.11 -10.49 13.07
C PRO A 27 1.19 -11.92 12.51
N GLU A 28 0.05 -12.59 12.39
CA GLU A 28 -0.07 -13.98 11.94
C GLU A 28 0.01 -14.17 10.43
N SER A 29 -0.11 -13.10 9.64
CA SER A 29 -0.07 -13.22 8.18
C SER A 29 1.27 -13.76 7.71
N SER A 30 1.22 -14.62 6.71
CA SER A 30 2.39 -15.12 5.99
C SER A 30 2.90 -14.08 4.97
N VAL A 31 4.05 -14.35 4.35
CA VAL A 31 4.53 -13.52 3.22
C VAL A 31 3.57 -13.62 2.04
N ASP A 32 2.98 -14.79 1.79
CA ASP A 32 2.03 -15.00 0.70
C ASP A 32 0.74 -14.19 0.94
N ASP A 33 0.18 -14.24 2.16
CA ASP A 33 -1.00 -13.45 2.52
C ASP A 33 -0.75 -11.94 2.33
N ARG A 34 0.42 -11.47 2.74
CA ARG A 34 0.81 -10.06 2.57
C ARG A 34 1.03 -9.70 1.11
N SER A 35 1.63 -10.59 0.34
CA SER A 35 1.87 -10.37 -1.10
C SER A 35 0.58 -10.38 -1.90
N GLU A 36 -0.44 -11.14 -1.47
CA GLU A 36 -1.74 -11.13 -2.13
C GLU A 36 -2.45 -9.78 -2.02
N VAL A 37 -2.33 -9.12 -0.85
CA VAL A 37 -3.00 -7.85 -0.54
C VAL A 37 -2.20 -6.60 -0.90
N VAL A 38 -0.99 -6.75 -1.45
CA VAL A 38 -0.14 -5.64 -1.91
C VAL A 38 -0.15 -5.57 -3.43
N GLU A 39 -0.22 -4.36 -3.98
CA GLU A 39 -0.05 -4.08 -5.41
C GLU A 39 1.25 -4.69 -5.91
N ASP A 40 1.15 -5.51 -6.96
CA ASP A 40 2.28 -6.27 -7.52
C ASP A 40 3.07 -7.05 -6.45
N GLY A 41 2.39 -7.47 -5.39
CA GLY A 41 3.03 -8.13 -4.25
C GLY A 41 3.83 -9.38 -4.61
N PRO A 42 3.37 -10.29 -5.51
CA PRO A 42 4.20 -11.43 -5.94
C PRO A 42 5.55 -11.01 -6.55
N GLN A 43 5.60 -9.91 -7.32
CA GLN A 43 6.86 -9.37 -7.86
C GLN A 43 7.73 -8.72 -6.79
N ASN A 44 7.15 -8.32 -5.66
CA ASN A 44 7.80 -7.60 -4.56
C ASN A 44 7.88 -8.42 -3.27
N ALA A 45 7.66 -9.74 -3.32
CA ALA A 45 7.51 -10.61 -2.16
C ALA A 45 8.72 -10.56 -1.22
N LEU A 46 9.95 -10.52 -1.77
CA LEU A 46 11.18 -10.43 -0.98
C LEU A 46 11.28 -9.11 -0.19
N MET A 47 10.82 -8.00 -0.75
CA MET A 47 10.79 -6.72 -0.02
C MET A 47 9.76 -6.77 1.12
N ILE A 48 8.57 -7.30 0.82
CA ILE A 48 7.49 -7.45 1.80
C ILE A 48 7.98 -8.36 2.93
N GLU A 49 8.58 -9.50 2.61
CA GLU A 49 9.20 -10.42 3.56
C GLU A 49 10.23 -9.70 4.42
N ASN A 50 11.20 -9.01 3.82
CA ASN A 50 12.24 -8.32 4.56
C ASN A 50 11.68 -7.25 5.51
N LEU A 51 10.64 -6.50 5.10
CA LEU A 51 9.97 -5.54 5.98
C LEU A 51 9.32 -6.21 7.19
N PHE A 52 8.62 -7.34 6.99
CA PHE A 52 7.89 -8.00 8.07
C PHE A 52 8.71 -9.05 8.84
N ALA A 53 9.89 -9.42 8.36
CA ALA A 53 10.91 -10.19 9.07
C ALA A 53 11.86 -9.28 9.88
N ASP A 54 11.96 -8.00 9.50
CA ASP A 54 12.75 -7.01 10.23
C ASP A 54 12.29 -6.87 11.68
N ARG A 55 13.27 -6.66 12.58
CA ARG A 55 13.03 -6.54 14.01
C ARG A 55 12.02 -5.43 14.30
N LEU A 56 12.13 -4.26 13.69
CA LEU A 56 11.24 -3.12 13.94
C LEU A 56 9.98 -3.18 13.06
N GLY A 57 10.12 -3.62 11.82
CA GLY A 57 9.04 -3.70 10.83
C GLY A 57 7.95 -4.72 11.17
N SER A 58 8.33 -5.90 11.69
CA SER A 58 7.40 -6.94 12.16
C SER A 58 6.40 -6.47 13.24
N ARG A 59 6.74 -5.41 13.97
CA ARG A 59 5.95 -4.85 15.06
C ARG A 59 5.07 -3.67 14.63
N LEU A 60 5.12 -3.28 13.36
CA LEU A 60 4.24 -2.24 12.82
C LEU A 60 2.78 -2.70 12.85
N ARG A 61 1.90 -1.80 13.26
CA ARG A 61 0.44 -1.96 13.19
C ARG A 61 -0.17 -0.73 12.57
N ALA A 62 -1.16 -0.91 11.70
CA ALA A 62 -1.91 0.18 11.12
C ALA A 62 -3.40 0.02 11.36
N THR A 63 -4.10 1.15 11.50
CA THR A 63 -5.57 1.17 11.56
C THR A 63 -6.08 2.21 10.58
N VAL A 64 -6.90 1.78 9.62
CA VAL A 64 -7.51 2.66 8.63
C VAL A 64 -8.54 3.57 9.30
N THR A 65 -8.34 4.88 9.21
CA THR A 65 -9.26 5.89 9.72
C THR A 65 -10.22 6.39 8.65
N SER A 66 -9.80 6.42 7.38
CA SER A 66 -10.64 6.86 6.26
C SER A 66 -10.19 6.25 4.94
N VAL A 67 -11.14 6.07 4.02
CA VAL A 67 -10.90 5.69 2.62
C VAL A 67 -11.56 6.73 1.73
N ALA A 68 -10.79 7.32 0.82
CA ALA A 68 -11.27 8.33 -0.12
C ALA A 68 -10.94 7.90 -1.55
N PHE A 69 -11.95 7.43 -2.28
CA PHE A 69 -11.82 7.04 -3.68
C PHE A 69 -11.54 8.27 -4.57
N THR A 70 -10.43 8.23 -5.28
CA THR A 70 -10.02 9.27 -6.24
C THR A 70 -10.40 8.91 -7.67
N THR A 71 -10.50 7.61 -7.97
CA THR A 71 -11.01 7.06 -9.23
C THR A 71 -11.85 5.80 -8.94
N SER A 72 -12.27 5.08 -9.99
CA SER A 72 -12.86 3.74 -9.83
C SER A 72 -11.85 2.66 -9.42
N GLN A 73 -10.55 2.95 -9.49
CA GLN A 73 -9.46 2.00 -9.23
C GLN A 73 -8.42 2.51 -8.22
N ASP A 74 -8.54 3.74 -7.74
CA ASP A 74 -7.59 4.36 -6.81
C ASP A 74 -8.28 4.94 -5.59
N ALA A 75 -7.65 4.82 -4.43
CA ALA A 75 -8.05 5.45 -3.19
C ALA A 75 -6.87 6.01 -2.40
N THR A 76 -7.10 7.14 -1.74
CA THR A 76 -6.25 7.65 -0.66
C THR A 76 -6.76 7.09 0.67
N VAL A 77 -5.85 6.59 1.50
CA VAL A 77 -6.19 5.92 2.77
C VAL A 77 -5.58 6.69 3.93
N GLY A 78 -6.43 7.24 4.80
CA GLY A 78 -5.99 7.76 6.09
C GLY A 78 -5.80 6.60 7.06
N TYR A 79 -4.69 6.60 7.80
CA TYR A 79 -4.40 5.55 8.78
C TYR A 79 -3.53 6.07 9.93
N THR A 80 -3.65 5.43 11.08
CA THR A 80 -2.69 5.58 12.18
C THR A 80 -1.68 4.46 12.13
N LEU A 81 -0.39 4.79 12.26
CA LEU A 81 0.69 3.82 12.37
C LEU A 81 1.15 3.75 13.83
N SER A 82 1.44 2.54 14.30
CA SER A 82 1.98 2.32 15.64
C SER A 82 2.97 1.16 15.67
N ARG A 83 3.76 1.11 16.73
CA ARG A 83 4.66 0.01 17.07
C ARG A 83 4.69 -0.15 18.57
N ASP A 84 4.45 -1.36 19.07
CA ASP A 84 4.44 -1.65 20.51
C ASP A 84 3.50 -0.72 21.31
N GLY A 85 2.38 -0.29 20.68
CA GLY A 85 1.42 0.66 21.23
C GLY A 85 1.81 2.14 21.14
N GLY A 86 3.05 2.46 20.75
CA GLY A 86 3.51 3.83 20.50
C GLY A 86 3.13 4.30 19.10
N ALA A 87 2.57 5.52 18.99
CA ALA A 87 2.26 6.14 17.71
C ALA A 87 3.53 6.46 16.93
N LEU A 88 3.50 6.21 15.62
CA LEU A 88 4.53 6.60 14.67
C LEU A 88 3.96 7.59 13.66
N ASP A 89 4.81 8.49 13.18
CA ASP A 89 4.47 9.27 11.99
C ASP A 89 4.34 8.31 10.79
N PRO A 90 3.20 8.24 10.09
CA PRO A 90 3.06 7.42 8.90
C PRO A 90 3.79 8.01 7.68
N GLY A 91 4.20 9.29 7.71
CA GLY A 91 4.89 9.96 6.62
C GLY A 91 3.97 10.41 5.49
N GLY A 92 2.66 10.46 5.75
CA GLY A 92 1.62 10.81 4.79
C GLY A 92 0.48 9.80 4.77
N PRO A 93 -0.58 10.07 3.98
CA PRO A 93 -1.63 9.10 3.76
C PRO A 93 -1.09 7.88 3.01
N GLY A 94 -1.70 6.73 3.26
CA GLY A 94 -1.50 5.55 2.45
C GLY A 94 -2.33 5.63 1.18
N ALA A 95 -2.24 4.58 0.38
CA ALA A 95 -3.02 4.42 -0.84
C ALA A 95 -3.44 2.98 -1.04
N ALA A 96 -4.54 2.83 -1.77
CA ALA A 96 -5.01 1.54 -2.26
C ALA A 96 -5.32 1.63 -3.75
N VAL A 97 -5.11 0.51 -4.45
CA VAL A 97 -5.39 0.36 -5.88
C VAL A 97 -6.22 -0.89 -6.11
N ARG A 98 -7.04 -0.88 -7.16
CA ARG A 98 -7.78 -2.07 -7.62
C ARG A 98 -6.96 -2.79 -8.68
N GLN A 99 -6.43 -3.96 -8.34
CA GLN A 99 -5.67 -4.82 -9.26
C GLN A 99 -6.46 -6.09 -9.54
N GLY A 100 -6.89 -6.25 -10.79
CA GLY A 100 -7.94 -7.22 -11.13
C GLY A 100 -9.25 -6.81 -10.48
N ASP A 101 -9.85 -7.72 -9.72
CA ASP A 101 -11.11 -7.48 -9.01
C ASP A 101 -10.96 -7.14 -7.53
N THR A 102 -9.72 -7.14 -7.01
CA THR A 102 -9.43 -6.97 -5.58
C THR A 102 -8.77 -5.62 -5.29
N TRP A 103 -9.18 -4.99 -4.18
CA TRP A 103 -8.47 -3.82 -3.65
C TRP A 103 -7.24 -4.24 -2.86
N LYS A 104 -6.13 -3.59 -3.15
CA LYS A 104 -4.81 -3.86 -2.57
C LYS A 104 -4.20 -2.62 -1.98
N VAL A 105 -3.30 -2.78 -1.02
CA VAL A 105 -2.43 -1.71 -0.54
C VAL A 105 -1.46 -1.35 -1.65
N ALA A 106 -1.42 -0.07 -2.04
CA ALA A 106 -0.52 0.39 -3.09
C ALA A 106 0.95 0.19 -2.69
N LEU A 107 1.80 -0.21 -3.63
CA LEU A 107 3.21 -0.55 -3.38
C LEU A 107 3.95 0.64 -2.75
N ARG A 108 3.65 1.86 -3.23
CA ARG A 108 4.20 3.12 -2.67
C ARG A 108 3.97 3.28 -1.16
N THR A 109 2.85 2.75 -0.64
CA THR A 109 2.57 2.75 0.80
C THR A 109 3.56 1.82 1.52
N VAL A 110 3.76 0.61 1.00
CA VAL A 110 4.70 -0.37 1.57
C VAL A 110 6.14 0.16 1.51
N CYS A 111 6.52 0.78 0.40
CA CYS A 111 7.79 1.46 0.25
C CYS A 111 8.02 2.53 1.32
N ALA A 112 7.02 3.35 1.63
CA ALA A 112 7.13 4.37 2.67
C ALA A 112 7.31 3.77 4.08
N LEU A 113 6.77 2.57 4.34
CA LEU A 113 6.89 1.88 5.64
C LEU A 113 8.31 1.38 5.91
N THR A 114 9.12 1.09 4.88
CA THR A 114 10.50 0.63 5.03
C THR A 114 11.37 1.59 5.85
N ARG A 115 11.04 2.90 5.89
CA ARG A 115 11.75 3.88 6.73
C ARG A 115 11.66 3.59 8.24
N HIS A 116 10.74 2.72 8.63
CA HIS A 116 10.51 2.32 10.01
C HIS A 116 11.18 1.01 10.38
N ALA A 117 11.77 0.30 9.41
CA ALA A 117 12.57 -0.89 9.63
C ALA A 117 13.99 -0.54 10.08
N GLU A 118 14.68 -1.49 10.70
CA GLU A 118 16.10 -1.35 11.06
C GLU A 118 16.99 -1.62 9.83
N ASP A 119 16.79 -2.78 9.19
CA ASP A 119 17.67 -3.28 8.12
C ASP A 119 16.90 -3.76 6.86
N ALA A 120 15.64 -3.35 6.67
CA ALA A 120 14.88 -3.76 5.49
C ALA A 120 15.29 -2.95 4.24
N PRO A 121 15.89 -3.58 3.20
CA PRO A 121 16.20 -2.88 1.96
C PRO A 121 14.91 -2.44 1.27
N ARG A 122 14.93 -1.24 0.68
CA ARG A 122 13.87 -0.79 -0.23
C ARG A 122 13.99 -1.57 -1.53
N ALA A 123 12.86 -1.97 -2.11
CA ALA A 123 12.87 -2.46 -3.49
C ALA A 123 13.32 -1.32 -4.42
N PRO A 124 14.05 -1.61 -5.52
CA PRO A 124 14.39 -0.60 -6.51
C PRO A 124 13.16 0.14 -7.06
N SER A 125 12.02 -0.56 -7.15
CA SER A 125 10.71 0.02 -7.53
C SER A 125 10.21 1.11 -6.58
N CYS A 126 10.70 1.16 -5.33
CA CYS A 126 10.38 2.22 -4.38
C CYS A 126 11.10 3.54 -4.68
N ASP A 127 12.21 3.48 -5.40
CA ASP A 127 13.00 4.67 -5.77
C ASP A 127 12.51 5.29 -7.10
N GLU A 128 11.62 4.59 -7.83
CA GLU A 128 11.03 5.05 -9.11
C GLU A 128 9.80 5.97 -8.94
N THR A 129 9.64 6.64 -7.80
CA THR A 129 8.52 7.58 -7.62
C THR A 129 8.97 9.00 -7.97
N GLY A 130 8.83 9.43 -9.24
CA GLY A 130 9.09 10.83 -9.55
C GLY A 130 8.84 11.42 -10.95
N GLU A 131 8.73 10.66 -12.05
CA GLU A 131 8.45 11.27 -13.38
C GLU A 131 7.23 10.66 -14.04
N PRO A 132 6.16 11.44 -14.35
CA PRO A 132 5.19 11.01 -15.33
C PRO A 132 5.93 10.85 -16.66
N SER A 133 5.72 9.73 -17.36
CA SER A 133 6.28 9.48 -18.68
C SER A 133 6.03 10.66 -19.63
N ALA A 134 7.00 11.57 -19.74
CA ALA A 134 7.12 12.49 -20.84
C ALA A 134 7.91 11.78 -21.94
N THR A 135 7.24 10.92 -22.70
CA THR A 135 7.70 10.56 -24.04
C THR A 135 6.53 10.68 -25.00
N ALA A 136 6.07 11.92 -25.16
CA ALA A 136 5.32 12.35 -26.32
C ALA A 136 6.23 13.23 -27.18
N GLY A 137 6.78 12.63 -28.24
CA GLY A 137 7.10 13.28 -29.51
C GLY A 137 8.21 14.35 -29.53
N THR A 138 9.41 13.96 -29.97
CA THR A 138 10.27 14.85 -30.75
C THR A 138 10.38 14.29 -32.17
N ARG A 139 9.77 15.01 -33.11
CA ARG A 139 9.95 14.86 -34.55
C ARG A 139 10.60 16.14 -35.07
N PRO A 140 11.63 16.04 -35.92
CA PRO A 140 11.72 16.85 -37.13
C PRO A 140 11.20 16.07 -38.34
#